data_AF-A0A0T0MGZ1-F1
#
_entry.id   AF-A0A0T0MGZ1-F1
#
_cell.length_a   1.000
_cell.length_b   1.000
_cell.length_c   1.000
_cell.angle_alpha   90.00
_cell.angle_beta   90.00
_cell.angle_gamma   90.00
#
_symmetry.space_group_name_H-M   'P 1'
#
loop_
_entity.id
_entity.type
_entity.pdbx_description
1 polymer ?
#
loop_
_entity_poly.entity_id
_entity_poly.type
_entity_poly.pdbx_seq_one_letter_code
_entity_poly.pdbx_strand_id
1 'polypeptide(L)'
;MLLVDLATTSSALATTRSRLAKRALLVDLLRRTPPEDVGIVSRYLGGQLRQRRTGLGWRSLTSLPSPAADPSLTVAGVDAVFEQMSRLEGPGSVISRNALAAELFGAATADEQRLLGGLVTGELRQGSLDALLLDAVAEAAGVPPEVVRRAAMLAGDTEPVAVAALTSPDPVAALAGFTLTAGRPVRPMLAQSAPDVDGAWASLGPGPVVVDSKLDGIRIQVHRQGPDVSVFTRSLDDITSRVPEIVAVVQAMPASTLVLDGEALAVGPDGRPRPFQETAARSATKDAEVAAVTTLTPFFFDALHVDGVDLLDAPLLRRLDALDTVAGASVVHRLVTSDVTEARDYFAAVVAAGQEGVVIKAADAPYEAGRRGAAWIKVKPRHTLDLVVLAVERGSGRRQGLLSNIHLGARDGDGFVMLGKTFKGMTDEMLAWQTERFRELQVSDDDWVVTVRPEQVVEIAFDGLQTSTRYPGGLALRFARVVRYRDDKTAAEADTIVTVRALAGLR
;
A
#
# COMPACT_ATOMS: atom_id res chain seq x y z
N MET A 1 -5.40 -9.85 -29.88
CA MET A 1 -4.41 -10.76 -29.25
C MET A 1 -5.12 -11.85 -28.46
N LEU A 2 -4.55 -13.07 -28.40
CA LEU A 2 -5.13 -14.16 -27.59
C LEU A 2 -4.77 -13.97 -26.11
N LEU A 3 -5.64 -14.42 -25.21
CA LEU A 3 -5.42 -14.34 -23.76
C LEU A 3 -4.25 -15.24 -23.32
N VAL A 4 -4.06 -16.40 -23.96
CA VAL A 4 -2.97 -17.35 -23.66
C VAL A 4 -1.58 -16.71 -23.74
N ASP A 5 -1.39 -15.74 -24.62
CA ASP A 5 -0.14 -15.00 -24.74
C ASP A 5 0.19 -14.27 -23.43
N LEU A 6 -0.82 -13.61 -22.85
CA LEU A 6 -0.72 -12.92 -21.57
C LEU A 6 -0.59 -13.91 -20.40
N ALA A 7 -1.32 -15.02 -20.43
CA ALA A 7 -1.25 -16.05 -19.39
C ALA A 7 0.14 -16.70 -19.33
N THR A 8 0.74 -16.96 -20.49
CA THR A 8 2.10 -17.50 -20.61
C THR A 8 3.12 -16.52 -20.05
N THR A 9 3.04 -15.24 -20.42
CA THR A 9 3.91 -14.20 -19.88
C THR A 9 3.75 -14.06 -18.36
N SER A 10 2.52 -14.05 -17.83
CA SER A 10 2.24 -14.00 -16.39
C SER A 10 2.88 -15.17 -15.64
N SER A 11 2.75 -16.40 -16.17
CA SER A 11 3.40 -17.59 -15.62
C SER A 11 4.92 -17.45 -15.62
N ALA A 12 5.53 -17.00 -16.73
CA ALA A 12 6.98 -16.78 -16.81
C ALA A 12 7.48 -15.68 -15.84
N LEU A 13 6.71 -14.62 -15.65
CA LEU A 13 7.00 -13.59 -14.65
C LEU A 13 7.01 -14.15 -13.23
N ALA A 14 6.11 -15.09 -12.92
CA ALA A 14 6.03 -15.72 -11.61
C ALA A 14 7.22 -16.66 -11.32
N THR A 15 7.82 -17.30 -12.33
CA THR A 15 8.91 -18.27 -12.14
C THR A 15 10.29 -17.62 -11.98
N THR A 16 10.54 -16.48 -12.61
CA THR A 16 11.85 -15.82 -12.53
C THR A 16 11.98 -14.87 -11.33
N ARG A 17 13.18 -14.83 -10.73
CA ARG A 17 13.54 -13.86 -9.68
C ARG A 17 14.23 -12.61 -10.23
N SER A 18 14.68 -12.64 -11.48
CA SER A 18 15.45 -11.55 -12.08
C SER A 18 14.53 -10.41 -12.54
N ARG A 19 14.67 -9.22 -11.94
CA ARG A 19 13.94 -8.01 -12.37
C ARG A 19 14.20 -7.69 -13.84
N LEU A 20 15.44 -7.91 -14.32
CA LEU A 20 15.80 -7.68 -15.72
C LEU A 20 15.07 -8.66 -16.65
N ALA A 21 15.04 -9.95 -16.30
CA ALA A 21 14.31 -10.95 -17.09
C ALA A 21 12.81 -10.65 -17.12
N LYS A 22 12.22 -10.23 -15.98
CA LYS A 22 10.82 -9.80 -15.94
C LYS A 22 10.55 -8.61 -16.86
N ARG A 23 11.43 -7.62 -16.86
CA ARG A 23 11.32 -6.45 -17.74
C ARG A 23 11.32 -6.89 -19.21
N ALA A 24 12.25 -7.76 -19.61
CA ALA A 24 12.35 -8.25 -20.98
C ALA A 24 11.07 -8.98 -21.42
N LEU A 25 10.49 -9.84 -20.57
CA LEU A 25 9.22 -10.52 -20.83
C LEU A 25 8.05 -9.54 -21.04
N LEU A 26 7.99 -8.47 -20.23
CA LEU A 26 6.96 -7.43 -20.38
C LEU A 26 7.15 -6.63 -21.67
N VAL A 27 8.39 -6.23 -21.98
CA VAL A 27 8.71 -5.46 -23.19
C VAL A 27 8.38 -6.25 -24.45
N ASP A 28 8.72 -7.53 -24.50
CA ASP A 28 8.40 -8.42 -25.63
C ASP A 28 6.88 -8.50 -25.86
N LEU A 29 6.11 -8.74 -24.80
CA LEU A 29 4.66 -8.81 -24.89
C LEU A 29 4.05 -7.46 -25.33
N LEU A 30 4.49 -6.34 -24.77
CA LEU A 30 3.99 -5.01 -25.10
C LEU A 30 4.25 -4.66 -26.57
N ARG A 31 5.44 -4.97 -27.12
CA ARG A 31 5.80 -4.67 -28.51
C ARG A 31 4.97 -5.43 -29.54
N ARG A 32 4.50 -6.64 -29.20
CA ARG A 32 3.64 -7.44 -30.08
C ARG A 32 2.14 -7.27 -29.80
N THR A 33 1.77 -6.44 -28.82
CA THR A 33 0.38 -6.15 -28.49
C THR A 33 -0.23 -5.24 -29.56
N PRO A 34 -1.35 -5.60 -30.20
CA PRO A 34 -2.07 -4.71 -31.11
C PRO A 34 -2.50 -3.41 -30.41
N PRO A 35 -2.49 -2.25 -31.09
CA PRO A 35 -2.81 -0.95 -30.48
C PRO A 35 -4.13 -0.93 -29.69
N GLU A 36 -5.17 -1.60 -30.19
CA GLU A 36 -6.49 -1.71 -29.55
C GLU A 36 -6.49 -2.50 -28.24
N ASP A 37 -5.53 -3.41 -28.06
CA ASP A 37 -5.42 -4.28 -26.88
C ASP A 37 -4.50 -3.68 -25.81
N VAL A 38 -3.69 -2.65 -26.12
CA VAL A 38 -2.67 -2.09 -25.20
C VAL A 38 -3.26 -1.69 -23.85
N GLY A 39 -4.44 -1.07 -23.84
CA GLY A 39 -5.10 -0.66 -22.60
C GLY A 39 -5.43 -1.85 -21.71
N ILE A 40 -6.01 -2.91 -22.27
CA ILE A 40 -6.41 -4.11 -21.53
C ILE A 40 -5.18 -4.89 -21.07
N VAL A 41 -4.22 -5.12 -21.98
CA VAL A 41 -2.99 -5.86 -21.67
C VAL A 41 -2.19 -5.17 -20.57
N SER A 42 -2.00 -3.85 -20.65
CA SER A 42 -1.27 -3.10 -19.61
C SER A 42 -1.98 -3.20 -18.25
N ARG A 43 -3.31 -3.09 -18.21
CA ARG A 43 -4.07 -3.23 -16.97
C ARG A 43 -3.92 -4.62 -16.35
N TYR A 44 -4.04 -5.67 -17.16
CA TYR A 44 -3.94 -7.05 -16.68
C TYR A 44 -2.49 -7.40 -16.26
N LEU A 45 -1.48 -6.87 -16.95
CA LEU A 45 -0.07 -6.97 -16.53
C LEU A 45 0.21 -6.21 -15.22
N GLY A 46 -0.59 -5.18 -14.92
CA GLY A 46 -0.63 -4.52 -13.61
C GLY A 46 -1.32 -5.36 -12.52
N GLY A 47 -1.90 -6.50 -12.88
CA GLY A 47 -2.61 -7.40 -11.96
C GLY A 47 -4.02 -6.92 -11.61
N GLN A 48 -4.63 -6.08 -12.44
CA GLN A 48 -5.94 -5.51 -12.20
C GLN A 48 -6.86 -5.73 -13.40
N LEU A 49 -8.17 -5.83 -13.16
CA LEU A 49 -9.17 -5.67 -14.21
C LEU A 49 -9.38 -4.17 -14.47
N ARG A 50 -9.93 -3.84 -15.65
CA ARG A 50 -10.38 -2.47 -15.96
C ARG A 50 -11.66 -2.14 -15.19
N GLN A 51 -12.49 -3.16 -14.98
CA GLN A 51 -13.73 -3.07 -14.22
C GLN A 51 -13.42 -3.05 -12.72
N ARG A 52 -13.83 -1.98 -12.02
CA ARG A 52 -13.65 -1.86 -10.56
C ARG A 52 -14.38 -2.97 -9.78
N ARG A 53 -15.55 -3.40 -10.26
CA ARG A 53 -16.36 -4.47 -9.66
C ARG A 53 -16.98 -5.31 -10.75
N THR A 54 -16.66 -6.59 -10.79
CA THR A 54 -17.35 -7.58 -11.65
C THR A 54 -18.47 -8.30 -10.91
N GLY A 55 -18.50 -8.19 -9.57
CA GLY A 55 -19.39 -8.95 -8.69
C GLY A 55 -18.95 -10.40 -8.48
N LEU A 56 -17.79 -10.79 -9.01
CA LEU A 56 -17.14 -12.06 -8.70
C LEU A 56 -16.25 -11.90 -7.47
N GLY A 57 -16.22 -12.92 -6.62
CA GLY A 57 -15.31 -13.00 -5.48
C GLY A 57 -14.76 -14.40 -5.32
N TRP A 58 -13.97 -14.64 -4.27
CA TRP A 58 -13.36 -15.94 -3.99
C TRP A 58 -14.34 -17.11 -4.08
N ARG A 59 -15.56 -16.95 -3.54
CA ARG A 59 -16.61 -17.99 -3.58
C ARG A 59 -17.06 -18.34 -5.00
N SER A 60 -17.03 -17.38 -5.93
CA SER A 60 -17.37 -17.64 -7.34
C SER A 60 -16.31 -18.48 -8.05
N LEU A 61 -15.10 -18.58 -7.47
CA LEU A 61 -13.95 -19.25 -8.07
C LEU A 61 -13.63 -20.61 -7.40
N THR A 62 -14.36 -21.02 -6.37
CA THR A 62 -14.10 -22.31 -5.69
C THR A 62 -14.51 -23.53 -6.50
N SER A 63 -15.42 -23.36 -7.46
CA SER A 63 -15.96 -24.43 -8.31
C SER A 63 -15.89 -24.01 -9.77
N LEU A 64 -14.67 -23.89 -10.30
CA LEU A 64 -14.47 -23.59 -11.71
C LEU A 64 -14.79 -24.83 -12.57
N PRO A 65 -15.29 -24.62 -13.80
CA PRO A 65 -15.44 -25.71 -14.77
C PRO A 65 -14.07 -26.25 -15.20
N SER A 66 -14.07 -27.45 -15.78
CA SER A 66 -12.86 -28.02 -16.41
C SER A 66 -12.31 -27.06 -17.46
N PRO A 67 -10.98 -26.85 -17.50
CA PRO A 67 -10.36 -25.96 -18.47
C PRO A 67 -10.47 -26.50 -19.91
N ALA A 68 -10.52 -25.59 -20.87
CA ALA A 68 -10.41 -25.91 -22.29
C ALA A 68 -9.02 -26.49 -22.62
N ALA A 69 -8.97 -27.38 -23.62
CA ALA A 69 -7.71 -27.96 -24.09
C ALA A 69 -6.89 -26.96 -24.91
N ASP A 70 -7.56 -26.20 -25.78
CA ASP A 70 -6.94 -25.26 -26.72
C ASP A 70 -7.34 -23.82 -26.40
N PRO A 71 -6.41 -22.85 -26.56
CA PRO A 71 -6.70 -21.45 -26.33
C PRO A 71 -7.58 -20.87 -27.43
N SER A 72 -8.66 -20.19 -27.04
CA SER A 72 -9.58 -19.52 -27.97
C SER A 72 -9.97 -18.11 -27.55
N LEU A 73 -9.72 -17.74 -26.30
CA LEU A 73 -10.11 -16.45 -25.75
C LEU A 73 -9.21 -15.33 -26.28
N THR A 74 -9.82 -14.19 -26.60
CA THR A 74 -9.11 -12.95 -26.90
C THR A 74 -9.12 -12.04 -25.68
N VAL A 75 -8.10 -11.19 -25.55
CA VAL A 75 -8.01 -10.20 -24.46
C VAL A 75 -9.23 -9.26 -24.48
N ALA A 76 -9.59 -8.73 -25.65
CA ALA A 76 -10.78 -7.90 -25.83
C ALA A 76 -12.10 -8.62 -25.51
N GLY A 77 -12.25 -9.89 -25.93
CA GLY A 77 -13.45 -10.67 -25.63
C GLY A 77 -13.65 -10.91 -24.13
N VAL A 78 -12.55 -11.19 -23.42
CA VAL A 78 -12.55 -11.36 -21.96
C VAL A 78 -12.93 -10.05 -21.24
N ASP A 79 -12.33 -8.93 -21.63
CA ASP A 79 -12.66 -7.60 -21.07
C ASP A 79 -14.13 -7.26 -21.27
N ALA A 80 -14.68 -7.54 -22.46
CA ALA A 80 -16.09 -7.34 -22.77
C ALA A 80 -17.03 -8.18 -21.88
N VAL A 81 -16.66 -9.43 -21.59
CA VAL A 81 -17.44 -10.29 -20.69
C VAL A 81 -17.39 -9.76 -19.25
N PHE A 82 -16.23 -9.32 -18.75
CA PHE A 82 -16.17 -8.68 -17.43
C PHE A 82 -16.96 -7.38 -17.35
N GLU A 83 -16.96 -6.59 -18.43
CA GLU A 83 -17.78 -5.39 -18.55
C GLU A 83 -19.28 -5.72 -18.57
N GLN A 84 -19.68 -6.82 -19.20
CA GLN A 84 -21.07 -7.28 -19.12
C GLN A 84 -21.44 -7.65 -17.68
N MET A 85 -20.57 -8.38 -16.97
CA MET A 85 -20.79 -8.76 -15.57
C MET A 85 -20.88 -7.56 -14.61
N SER A 86 -20.07 -6.52 -14.85
CA SER A 86 -20.00 -5.32 -13.99
C SER A 86 -21.31 -4.52 -14.03
N ARG A 87 -22.03 -4.58 -15.16
CA ARG A 87 -23.31 -3.89 -15.39
C ARG A 87 -24.53 -4.67 -14.91
N LEU A 88 -24.37 -5.91 -14.47
CA LEU A 88 -25.49 -6.73 -13.98
C LEU A 88 -25.93 -6.28 -12.58
N GLU A 89 -27.17 -5.80 -12.49
CA GLU A 89 -27.80 -5.38 -11.23
C GLU A 89 -29.21 -5.96 -11.08
N GLY A 90 -29.77 -5.89 -9.86
CA GLY A 90 -31.13 -6.34 -9.58
C GLY A 90 -31.32 -7.85 -9.39
N PRO A 91 -32.58 -8.30 -9.23
CA PRO A 91 -32.92 -9.71 -9.02
C PRO A 91 -32.42 -10.59 -10.18
N GLY A 92 -31.81 -11.72 -9.86
CA GLY A 92 -31.27 -12.66 -10.86
C GLY A 92 -29.86 -12.32 -11.39
N SER A 93 -29.34 -11.12 -11.12
CA SER A 93 -27.98 -10.71 -11.55
C SER A 93 -26.89 -11.68 -11.10
N VAL A 94 -27.02 -12.26 -9.91
CA VAL A 94 -26.08 -13.28 -9.38
C VAL A 94 -26.08 -14.54 -10.25
N ILE A 95 -27.25 -15.01 -10.68
CA ILE A 95 -27.37 -16.22 -11.51
C ILE A 95 -26.75 -15.96 -12.89
N SER A 96 -27.12 -14.86 -13.54
CA SER A 96 -26.56 -14.47 -14.85
C SER A 96 -25.05 -14.27 -14.79
N ARG A 97 -24.54 -13.66 -13.71
CA ARG A 97 -23.11 -13.47 -13.51
C ARG A 97 -22.36 -14.80 -13.35
N ASN A 98 -22.94 -15.73 -12.58
CA ASN A 98 -22.36 -17.06 -12.42
C ASN A 98 -22.37 -17.86 -13.73
N ALA A 99 -23.41 -17.71 -14.55
CA ALA A 99 -23.49 -18.35 -15.86
C ALA A 99 -22.41 -17.81 -16.81
N LEU A 100 -22.27 -16.48 -16.93
CA LEU A 100 -21.21 -15.85 -17.71
C LEU A 100 -19.81 -16.26 -17.21
N ALA A 101 -19.63 -16.40 -15.90
CA ALA A 101 -18.35 -16.82 -15.33
C ALA A 101 -18.05 -18.28 -15.65
N ALA A 102 -19.03 -19.17 -15.56
CA ALA A 102 -18.88 -20.56 -15.95
C ALA A 102 -18.54 -20.70 -17.44
N GLU A 103 -19.18 -19.93 -18.31
CA GLU A 103 -18.88 -19.92 -19.74
C GLU A 103 -17.45 -19.41 -20.01
N LEU A 104 -17.08 -18.25 -19.46
CA LEU A 104 -15.75 -17.65 -19.64
C LEU A 104 -14.64 -18.57 -19.14
N PHE A 105 -14.76 -19.08 -17.91
CA PHE A 105 -13.74 -19.95 -17.34
C PHE A 105 -13.73 -21.33 -18.00
N GLY A 106 -14.87 -21.82 -18.50
CA GLY A 106 -14.92 -23.09 -19.25
C GLY A 106 -14.23 -23.02 -20.61
N ALA A 107 -14.26 -21.85 -21.26
CA ALA A 107 -13.54 -21.59 -22.50
C ALA A 107 -12.03 -21.28 -22.28
N ALA A 108 -11.61 -21.01 -21.05
CA ALA A 108 -10.23 -20.73 -20.70
C ALA A 108 -9.43 -22.02 -20.50
N THR A 109 -8.20 -22.04 -21.02
CA THR A 109 -7.19 -23.05 -20.68
C THR A 109 -6.79 -22.98 -19.20
N ALA A 110 -6.09 -23.98 -18.69
CA ALA A 110 -5.68 -24.02 -17.28
C ALA A 110 -4.82 -22.80 -16.87
N ASP A 111 -3.98 -22.30 -17.78
CA ASP A 111 -3.11 -21.14 -17.53
C ASP A 111 -3.91 -19.84 -17.55
N GLU A 112 -4.86 -19.73 -18.48
CA GLU A 112 -5.80 -18.60 -18.56
C GLU A 112 -6.71 -18.56 -17.34
N GLN A 113 -7.26 -19.69 -16.88
CA GLN A 113 -8.06 -19.74 -15.64
C GLN A 113 -7.26 -19.24 -14.42
N ARG A 114 -5.97 -19.61 -14.30
CA ARG A 114 -5.10 -19.11 -13.22
C ARG A 114 -4.88 -17.60 -13.32
N LEU A 115 -4.61 -17.08 -14.52
CA LEU A 115 -4.51 -15.64 -14.76
C LEU A 115 -5.81 -14.91 -14.37
N LEU A 116 -6.95 -15.35 -14.90
CA LEU A 116 -8.26 -14.72 -14.66
C LEU A 116 -8.67 -14.79 -13.18
N GLY A 117 -8.48 -15.93 -12.53
CA GLY A 117 -8.73 -16.08 -11.09
C GLY A 117 -7.86 -15.14 -10.26
N GLY A 118 -6.58 -15.00 -10.63
CA GLY A 118 -5.66 -14.04 -10.01
C GLY A 118 -6.08 -12.58 -10.20
N LEU A 119 -6.57 -12.21 -11.39
CA LEU A 119 -7.08 -10.87 -11.68
C LEU A 119 -8.37 -10.56 -10.91
N VAL A 120 -9.32 -11.50 -10.87
CA VAL A 120 -10.61 -11.34 -10.17
C VAL A 120 -10.41 -11.22 -8.65
N THR A 121 -9.47 -11.98 -8.08
CA THR A 121 -9.17 -11.93 -6.64
C THR A 121 -8.23 -10.80 -6.25
N GLY A 122 -7.56 -10.18 -7.23
CA GLY A 122 -6.44 -9.26 -6.98
C GLY A 122 -5.18 -9.97 -6.46
N GLU A 123 -5.10 -11.30 -6.56
CA GLU A 123 -3.99 -12.11 -6.04
C GLU A 123 -3.14 -12.75 -7.16
N LEU A 124 -2.91 -12.04 -8.27
CA LEU A 124 -2.15 -12.57 -9.41
C LEU A 124 -0.71 -13.00 -9.06
N ARG A 125 -0.07 -12.35 -8.06
CA ARG A 125 1.24 -12.73 -7.48
C ARG A 125 2.39 -12.95 -8.49
N GLN A 126 2.30 -12.45 -9.71
CA GLN A 126 3.33 -12.58 -10.76
C GLN A 126 4.62 -11.79 -10.50
N GLY A 127 4.64 -10.93 -9.48
CA GLY A 127 5.79 -10.09 -9.14
C GLY A 127 6.11 -9.05 -10.21
N SER A 128 5.15 -8.73 -11.08
CA SER A 128 5.11 -7.49 -11.86
C SER A 128 4.47 -6.42 -10.98
N LEU A 129 5.29 -5.49 -10.51
CA LEU A 129 4.79 -4.29 -9.84
C LEU A 129 4.53 -3.24 -10.91
N ASP A 130 3.56 -2.36 -10.66
CA ASP A 130 3.22 -1.26 -11.56
C ASP A 130 4.44 -0.43 -12.02
N ALA A 131 5.40 -0.21 -11.11
CA ALA A 131 6.67 0.46 -11.44
C ALA A 131 7.53 -0.31 -12.48
N LEU A 132 7.53 -1.64 -12.45
CA LEU A 132 8.23 -2.46 -13.45
C LEU A 132 7.51 -2.41 -14.80
N LEU A 133 6.18 -2.38 -14.79
CA LEU A 133 5.38 -2.22 -16.01
C LEU A 133 5.65 -0.87 -16.67
N LEU A 134 5.70 0.23 -15.92
CA LEU A 134 6.07 1.56 -16.45
C LEU A 134 7.48 1.56 -17.06
N ASP A 135 8.44 0.89 -16.44
CA ASP A 135 9.79 0.73 -17.01
C ASP A 135 9.78 -0.07 -18.32
N ALA A 136 8.91 -1.08 -18.44
CA ALA A 136 8.74 -1.86 -19.65
C ALA A 136 8.01 -1.06 -20.75
N VAL A 137 6.98 -0.28 -20.41
CA VAL A 137 6.30 0.64 -21.33
C VAL A 137 7.30 1.64 -21.92
N ALA A 138 8.14 2.25 -21.09
CA ALA A 138 9.17 3.18 -21.55
C ALA A 138 10.14 2.55 -22.55
N GLU A 139 10.62 1.34 -22.26
CA GLU A 139 11.53 0.60 -23.14
C GLU A 139 10.85 0.09 -24.43
N ALA A 140 9.58 -0.32 -24.35
CA ALA A 140 8.81 -0.75 -25.50
C ALA A 140 8.49 0.43 -26.44
N ALA A 141 8.17 1.60 -25.89
CA ALA A 141 7.90 2.83 -26.63
C ALA A 141 9.15 3.61 -27.05
N GLY A 142 10.34 3.22 -26.57
CA GLY A 142 11.60 3.91 -26.88
C GLY A 142 11.72 5.32 -26.28
N VAL A 143 11.06 5.57 -25.15
CA VAL A 143 11.05 6.88 -24.46
C VAL A 143 11.76 6.82 -23.11
N PRO A 144 12.24 7.96 -22.58
CA PRO A 144 12.86 7.97 -21.27
C PRO A 144 11.89 7.56 -20.15
N PRO A 145 12.28 6.69 -19.19
CA PRO A 145 11.41 6.20 -18.12
C PRO A 145 10.80 7.31 -17.25
N GLU A 146 11.51 8.42 -17.05
CA GLU A 146 11.04 9.56 -16.28
C GLU A 146 9.81 10.24 -16.92
N VAL A 147 9.73 10.28 -18.25
CA VAL A 147 8.59 10.86 -18.97
C VAL A 147 7.33 10.00 -18.76
N VAL A 148 7.47 8.68 -18.91
CA VAL A 148 6.37 7.72 -18.67
C VAL A 148 5.92 7.74 -17.21
N ARG A 149 6.87 7.77 -16.27
CA ARG A 149 6.55 7.82 -14.84
C ARG A 149 5.85 9.12 -14.47
N ARG A 150 6.29 10.28 -15.00
CA ARG A 150 5.63 11.58 -14.78
C ARG A 150 4.20 11.56 -15.32
N ALA A 151 4.00 11.05 -16.54
CA ALA A 151 2.67 10.90 -17.12
C ALA A 151 1.78 10.00 -16.24
N ALA A 152 2.28 8.85 -15.76
CA ALA A 152 1.50 7.92 -14.94
C ALA A 152 1.18 8.49 -13.56
N MET A 153 2.08 9.33 -13.03
CA MET A 153 1.85 10.14 -11.84
C MET A 153 0.62 11.05 -12.03
N LEU A 154 0.58 11.82 -13.13
CA LEU A 154 -0.43 12.85 -13.39
C LEU A 154 -1.75 12.23 -13.89
N ALA A 155 -1.67 11.08 -14.56
CA ALA A 155 -2.84 10.32 -14.99
C ALA A 155 -3.54 9.59 -13.83
N GLY A 156 -2.83 9.33 -12.72
CA GLY A 156 -3.31 8.45 -11.65
C GLY A 156 -3.25 6.95 -12.01
N ASP A 157 -3.01 6.61 -13.27
CA ASP A 157 -3.16 5.26 -13.83
C ASP A 157 -2.07 4.95 -14.88
N THR A 158 -1.75 3.67 -15.04
CA THR A 158 -0.77 3.16 -16.01
C THR A 158 -1.40 2.91 -17.37
N GLU A 159 -2.68 2.50 -17.41
CA GLU A 159 -3.39 2.18 -18.67
C GLU A 159 -3.36 3.33 -19.71
N PRO A 160 -3.84 4.56 -19.40
CA PRO A 160 -3.87 5.63 -20.40
C PRO A 160 -2.46 6.03 -20.87
N VAL A 161 -1.47 5.88 -20.00
CA VAL A 161 -0.07 6.18 -20.29
C VAL A 161 0.56 5.13 -21.19
N ALA A 162 0.27 3.85 -20.96
CA ALA A 162 0.72 2.76 -21.84
C ALA A 162 0.12 2.92 -23.24
N VAL A 163 -1.16 3.27 -23.34
CA VAL A 163 -1.82 3.57 -24.62
C VAL A 163 -1.10 4.74 -25.32
N ALA A 164 -1.00 5.90 -24.65
CA ALA A 164 -0.35 7.07 -25.22
C ALA A 164 1.10 6.79 -25.67
N ALA A 165 1.86 6.04 -24.89
CA ALA A 165 3.26 5.73 -25.19
C ALA A 165 3.42 4.74 -26.35
N LEU A 166 2.55 3.73 -26.47
CA LEU A 166 2.73 2.62 -27.41
C LEU A 166 1.93 2.76 -28.70
N THR A 167 0.90 3.61 -28.73
CA THR A 167 0.03 3.77 -29.91
C THR A 167 0.18 5.12 -30.61
N SER A 168 0.85 6.09 -29.99
CA SER A 168 1.07 7.41 -30.59
C SER A 168 2.23 7.37 -31.60
N PRO A 169 2.13 8.07 -32.75
CA PRO A 169 3.27 8.30 -33.63
C PRO A 169 4.34 9.20 -33.00
N ASP A 170 3.97 10.03 -32.02
CA ASP A 170 4.87 10.81 -31.17
C ASP A 170 4.56 10.52 -29.69
N PRO A 171 5.18 9.48 -29.11
CA PRO A 171 4.99 9.11 -27.71
C PRO A 171 5.39 10.21 -26.74
N VAL A 172 6.42 11.00 -27.04
CA VAL A 172 6.91 12.05 -26.12
C VAL A 172 5.89 13.17 -26.02
N ALA A 173 5.36 13.65 -27.16
CA ALA A 173 4.32 14.67 -27.17
C ALA A 173 3.02 14.17 -26.52
N ALA A 174 2.62 12.91 -26.80
CA ALA A 174 1.43 12.32 -26.19
C ALA A 174 1.56 12.23 -24.66
N LEU A 175 2.74 11.85 -24.16
CA LEU A 175 3.02 11.78 -22.73
C LEU A 175 3.11 13.16 -22.07
N ALA A 176 3.58 14.19 -22.78
CA ALA A 176 3.60 15.57 -22.31
C ALA A 176 2.18 16.16 -22.12
N GLY A 177 1.17 15.58 -22.79
CA GLY A 177 -0.24 15.97 -22.63
C GLY A 177 -0.84 15.60 -21.27
N PHE A 178 -0.21 14.70 -20.51
CA PHE A 178 -0.61 14.43 -19.12
C PHE A 178 -0.10 15.55 -18.22
N THR A 179 -0.98 16.49 -17.91
CA THR A 179 -0.73 17.63 -17.01
C THR A 179 -1.56 17.49 -15.72
N LEU A 180 -1.24 18.28 -14.69
CA LEU A 180 -2.07 18.31 -13.50
C LEU A 180 -3.43 18.90 -13.86
N THR A 181 -4.50 18.20 -13.53
CA THR A 181 -5.87 18.65 -13.75
C THR A 181 -6.66 18.49 -12.46
N ALA A 182 -7.19 19.60 -11.92
CA ALA A 182 -8.06 19.55 -10.76
C ALA A 182 -9.25 18.59 -11.02
N GLY A 183 -9.62 17.78 -10.02
CA GLY A 183 -10.61 16.70 -10.16
C GLY A 183 -10.06 15.36 -10.66
N ARG A 184 -8.83 15.30 -11.22
CA ARG A 184 -8.13 14.05 -11.52
C ARG A 184 -7.06 13.78 -10.45
N PRO A 185 -7.16 12.69 -9.67
CA PRO A 185 -6.19 12.42 -8.62
C PRO A 185 -4.80 12.09 -9.17
N VAL A 186 -3.78 12.65 -8.55
CA VAL A 186 -2.36 12.43 -8.81
C VAL A 186 -1.85 11.33 -7.88
N ARG A 187 -1.00 10.43 -8.37
CA ARG A 187 -0.41 9.40 -7.50
C ARG A 187 0.33 10.05 -6.32
N PRO A 188 0.21 9.53 -5.09
CA PRO A 188 0.90 10.13 -3.95
C PRO A 188 2.42 9.96 -4.03
N MET A 189 3.18 11.00 -3.65
CA MET A 189 4.60 10.85 -3.32
C MET A 189 4.76 10.00 -2.06
N LEU A 190 5.69 9.04 -2.06
CA LEU A 190 5.89 8.11 -0.95
C LEU A 190 7.20 8.38 -0.22
N ALA A 191 7.19 8.16 1.10
CA ALA A 191 8.38 8.27 1.94
C ALA A 191 9.16 6.95 2.06
N GLN A 192 10.49 7.04 2.11
CA GLN A 192 11.37 6.01 2.64
C GLN A 192 11.22 5.88 4.16
N SER A 193 11.81 4.84 4.74
CA SER A 193 11.89 4.68 6.19
C SER A 193 13.35 4.75 6.62
N ALA A 194 13.61 5.45 7.71
CA ALA A 194 14.89 5.39 8.42
C ALA A 194 14.70 4.80 9.83
N PRO A 195 15.76 4.24 10.44
CA PRO A 195 15.70 3.71 11.81
C PRO A 195 15.45 4.80 12.86
N ASP A 196 15.98 6.00 12.63
CA ASP A 196 16.00 7.13 13.56
C ASP A 196 16.18 8.45 12.78
N VAL A 197 16.14 9.58 13.50
CA VAL A 197 16.28 10.93 12.93
C VAL A 197 17.65 11.12 12.27
N ASP A 198 18.71 10.57 12.87
CA ASP A 198 20.08 10.66 12.37
C ASP A 198 20.28 9.97 11.01
N GLY A 199 19.77 8.74 10.88
CA GLY A 199 19.83 7.99 9.63
C GLY A 199 19.02 8.65 8.52
N ALA A 200 17.88 9.27 8.85
CA ALA A 200 17.12 10.09 7.91
C ALA A 200 17.91 11.34 7.49
N TRP A 201 18.45 12.07 8.46
CA TRP A 201 19.21 13.29 8.24
C TRP A 201 20.41 13.06 7.33
N ALA A 202 21.22 12.02 7.62
CA ALA A 202 22.38 11.66 6.83
C ALA A 202 22.02 11.28 5.38
N SER A 203 20.82 10.72 5.16
CA SER A 203 20.36 10.28 3.83
C SER A 203 19.87 11.43 2.95
N LEU A 204 19.38 12.53 3.53
CA LEU A 204 18.86 13.69 2.79
C LEU A 204 19.98 14.60 2.27
N GLY A 205 21.19 14.50 2.82
CA GLY A 205 22.31 15.34 2.44
C GLY A 205 22.28 16.73 3.12
N PRO A 206 23.15 17.65 2.68
CA PRO A 206 23.26 18.97 3.31
C PRO A 206 22.10 19.88 2.90
N GLY A 207 21.61 20.67 3.85
CA GLY A 207 20.57 21.69 3.63
C GLY A 207 19.53 21.72 4.75
N PRO A 208 18.64 22.73 4.75
CA PRO A 208 17.51 22.73 5.66
C PRO A 208 16.54 21.59 5.32
N VAL A 209 15.86 21.08 6.34
CA VAL A 209 14.80 20.08 6.21
C VAL A 209 13.49 20.61 6.79
N VAL A 210 12.40 20.03 6.33
CA VAL A 210 11.07 20.19 6.93
C VAL A 210 10.74 18.90 7.68
N VAL A 211 10.46 19.00 8.96
CA VAL A 211 10.06 17.89 9.84
C VAL A 211 8.58 18.04 10.14
N ASP A 212 7.73 17.35 9.37
CA ASP A 212 6.30 17.31 9.62
C ASP A 212 5.96 16.25 10.67
N SER A 213 4.95 16.53 11.51
CA SER A 213 4.35 15.51 12.37
C SER A 213 3.74 14.39 11.53
N LYS A 214 4.11 13.14 11.82
CA LYS A 214 3.52 11.99 11.16
C LYS A 214 2.24 11.58 11.87
N LEU A 215 1.11 11.90 11.24
CA LEU A 215 -0.22 11.60 11.75
C LEU A 215 -0.60 10.13 11.48
N ASP A 216 -1.37 9.51 12.38
CA ASP A 216 -1.90 8.14 12.26
C ASP A 216 -3.36 8.18 11.74
N GLY A 217 -3.52 8.61 10.50
CA GLY A 217 -4.83 8.82 9.87
C GLY A 217 -5.01 8.06 8.56
N ILE A 218 -5.92 8.57 7.72
CA ILE A 218 -6.02 8.18 6.32
C ILE A 218 -5.49 9.31 5.43
N ARG A 219 -4.51 9.01 4.60
CA ARG A 219 -4.04 9.97 3.59
C ARG A 219 -5.16 10.31 2.61
N ILE A 220 -5.37 11.62 2.44
CA ILE A 220 -6.33 12.21 1.51
C ILE A 220 -5.59 13.10 0.50
N GLN A 221 -6.08 13.10 -0.73
CA GLN A 221 -5.76 14.13 -1.71
C GLN A 221 -7.06 14.86 -2.04
N VAL A 222 -7.09 16.18 -1.86
CA VAL A 222 -8.29 16.99 -2.03
C VAL A 222 -8.11 17.91 -3.22
N HIS A 223 -9.04 17.81 -4.16
CA HIS A 223 -9.11 18.68 -5.32
C HIS A 223 -10.29 19.61 -5.15
N ARG A 224 -10.12 20.88 -5.50
CA ARG A 224 -11.20 21.86 -5.61
C ARG A 224 -11.17 22.51 -6.97
N GLN A 225 -12.34 22.70 -7.58
CA GLN A 225 -12.55 23.50 -8.77
C GLN A 225 -13.86 24.29 -8.62
N GLY A 226 -13.74 25.57 -8.28
CA GLY A 226 -14.90 26.41 -7.92
C GLY A 226 -15.63 25.85 -6.70
N PRO A 227 -16.93 25.50 -6.81
CA PRO A 227 -17.69 24.89 -5.71
C PRO A 227 -17.43 23.38 -5.56
N ASP A 228 -16.93 22.72 -6.61
CA ASP A 228 -16.79 21.28 -6.65
C ASP A 228 -15.52 20.85 -5.91
N VAL A 229 -15.69 19.95 -4.93
CA VAL A 229 -14.58 19.36 -4.18
C VAL A 229 -14.64 17.85 -4.34
N SER A 230 -13.48 17.25 -4.58
CA SER A 230 -13.32 15.79 -4.61
C SER A 230 -12.22 15.37 -3.64
N VAL A 231 -12.49 14.32 -2.86
CA VAL A 231 -11.56 13.78 -1.87
C VAL A 231 -11.21 12.35 -2.26
N PHE A 232 -9.92 12.09 -2.45
CA PHE A 232 -9.40 10.80 -2.87
C PHE A 232 -8.53 10.17 -1.78
N THR A 233 -8.60 8.85 -1.59
CA THR A 233 -7.70 8.14 -0.69
C THR A 233 -6.29 8.02 -1.28
N ARG A 234 -5.37 7.47 -0.49
CA ARG A 234 -4.07 6.96 -0.97
C ARG A 234 -4.15 6.07 -2.21
N SER A 235 -5.20 5.26 -2.34
CA SER A 235 -5.41 4.35 -3.49
C SER A 235 -6.15 5.03 -4.64
N LEU A 236 -6.37 6.35 -4.54
CA LEU A 236 -7.12 7.19 -5.47
C LEU A 236 -8.62 6.84 -5.54
N ASP A 237 -9.15 6.17 -4.52
CA ASP A 237 -10.59 5.94 -4.39
C ASP A 237 -11.29 7.23 -3.98
N ASP A 238 -12.36 7.57 -4.69
CA ASP A 238 -13.22 8.70 -4.33
C ASP A 238 -13.99 8.40 -3.03
N ILE A 239 -13.75 9.22 -2.01
CA ILE A 239 -14.46 9.19 -0.72
C ILE A 239 -15.34 10.42 -0.50
N THR A 240 -15.50 11.32 -1.48
CA THR A 240 -16.12 12.64 -1.34
C THR A 240 -17.45 12.60 -0.58
N SER A 241 -18.38 11.73 -1.01
CA SER A 241 -19.71 11.61 -0.38
C SER A 241 -19.68 11.07 1.05
N ARG A 242 -18.57 10.48 1.48
CA ARG A 242 -18.37 9.94 2.83
C ARG A 242 -17.78 10.98 3.78
N VAL A 243 -17.19 12.06 3.28
CA VAL A 243 -16.49 13.07 4.11
C VAL A 243 -16.97 14.51 3.83
N PRO A 244 -18.27 14.79 3.93
CA PRO A 244 -18.81 16.14 3.69
C PRO A 244 -18.19 17.20 4.60
N GLU A 245 -17.70 16.83 5.79
CA GLU A 245 -16.99 17.74 6.70
C GLU A 245 -15.67 18.24 6.10
N ILE A 246 -14.93 17.41 5.37
CA ILE A 246 -13.66 17.79 4.70
C ILE A 246 -13.98 18.69 3.51
N VAL A 247 -15.05 18.38 2.77
CA VAL A 247 -15.55 19.21 1.66
C VAL A 247 -15.84 20.63 2.14
N ALA A 248 -16.58 20.77 3.25
CA ALA A 248 -16.92 22.07 3.82
C ALA A 248 -15.68 22.88 4.24
N VAL A 249 -14.68 22.23 4.87
CA VAL A 249 -13.41 22.89 5.24
C VAL A 249 -12.69 23.43 4.01
N VAL A 250 -12.59 22.64 2.94
CA VAL A 250 -11.85 23.05 1.72
C VAL A 250 -12.63 24.07 0.89
N GLN A 251 -13.96 24.04 0.90
CA GLN A 251 -14.80 25.09 0.27
C GLN A 251 -14.65 26.46 0.95
N ALA A 252 -14.36 26.49 2.25
CA ALA A 252 -14.14 27.73 2.99
C ALA A 252 -12.75 28.36 2.79
N MET A 253 -11.81 27.63 2.17
CA MET A 253 -10.45 28.14 1.91
C MET A 253 -10.46 29.29 0.88
N PRO A 254 -9.56 30.28 1.00
CA PRO A 254 -9.50 31.45 0.13
C PRO A 254 -8.80 31.16 -1.21
N ALA A 255 -9.27 30.15 -1.94
CA ALA A 255 -8.81 29.79 -3.28
C ALA A 255 -9.95 29.15 -4.08
N SER A 256 -9.93 29.29 -5.40
CA SER A 256 -10.96 28.73 -6.28
C SER A 256 -10.57 27.37 -6.84
N THR A 257 -9.29 27.14 -7.10
CA THR A 257 -8.76 25.87 -7.59
C THR A 257 -7.61 25.40 -6.71
N LEU A 258 -7.71 24.18 -6.18
CA LEU A 258 -6.71 23.60 -5.27
C LEU A 258 -6.44 22.14 -5.61
N VAL A 259 -5.20 21.71 -5.39
CA VAL A 259 -4.84 20.29 -5.22
C VAL A 259 -3.95 20.18 -4.00
N LEU A 260 -4.48 19.62 -2.92
CA LEU A 260 -3.81 19.49 -1.63
C LEU A 260 -3.59 18.02 -1.27
N ASP A 261 -2.48 17.73 -0.60
CA ASP A 261 -2.15 16.41 -0.07
C ASP A 261 -2.10 16.50 1.46
N GLY A 262 -2.72 15.55 2.14
CA GLY A 262 -2.95 15.63 3.58
C GLY A 262 -3.31 14.31 4.22
N GLU A 263 -3.56 14.36 5.52
CA GLU A 263 -4.07 13.25 6.31
C GLU A 263 -5.40 13.66 6.94
N ALA A 264 -6.37 12.76 6.99
CA ALA A 264 -7.59 12.94 7.77
C ALA A 264 -7.61 11.98 8.96
N LEU A 265 -7.96 12.49 10.14
CA LEU A 265 -8.10 11.66 11.34
C LEU A 265 -9.17 12.19 12.28
N ALA A 266 -9.69 11.27 13.09
CA ALA A 266 -10.55 11.61 14.22
C ALA A 266 -9.70 12.21 15.35
N VAL A 267 -10.12 13.37 15.84
CA VAL A 267 -9.44 14.10 16.92
C VAL A 267 -10.37 14.17 18.13
N GLY A 268 -9.83 13.92 19.32
CA GLY A 268 -10.54 14.02 20.58
C GLY A 268 -10.79 15.48 21.00
N PRO A 269 -11.68 15.72 21.98
CA PRO A 269 -11.93 17.06 22.52
C PRO A 269 -10.68 17.74 23.13
N ASP A 270 -9.68 16.95 23.50
CA ASP A 270 -8.38 17.39 24.03
C ASP A 270 -7.35 17.71 22.91
N GLY A 271 -7.75 17.64 21.65
CA GLY A 271 -6.88 17.88 20.49
C GLY A 271 -5.97 16.70 20.14
N ARG A 272 -6.10 15.55 20.83
CA ARG A 272 -5.25 14.37 20.58
C ARG A 272 -5.86 13.45 19.53
N PRO A 273 -5.05 12.73 18.75
CA PRO A 273 -5.56 11.76 17.79
C PRO A 273 -6.30 10.62 18.51
N ARG A 274 -7.46 10.23 17.98
CA ARG A 274 -8.13 8.98 18.37
C ARG A 274 -7.43 7.77 17.75
N PRO A 275 -7.63 6.55 18.28
CA PRO A 275 -7.10 5.33 17.67
C PRO A 275 -7.42 5.23 16.17
N PHE A 276 -6.42 4.82 15.37
CA PHE A 276 -6.55 4.70 13.91
C PHE A 276 -7.77 3.90 13.46
N GLN A 277 -8.18 2.86 14.21
CA GLN A 277 -9.34 2.05 13.85
C GLN A 277 -10.64 2.88 13.79
N GLU A 278 -10.79 3.90 14.64
CA GLU A 278 -11.95 4.81 14.59
C GLU A 278 -11.93 5.63 13.30
N THR A 279 -10.77 6.22 12.96
CA THR A 279 -10.56 6.95 11.70
C THR A 279 -10.84 6.07 10.48
N ALA A 280 -10.28 4.86 10.47
CA ALA A 280 -10.42 3.91 9.37
C ALA A 280 -11.89 3.48 9.19
N ALA A 281 -12.58 3.10 10.27
CA ALA A 281 -13.98 2.72 10.24
C ALA A 281 -14.86 3.88 9.74
N ARG A 282 -14.61 5.10 10.24
CA ARG A 282 -15.32 6.30 9.81
C ARG A 282 -15.10 6.63 8.33
N SER A 283 -13.88 6.53 7.81
CA SER A 283 -13.61 6.79 6.39
C SER A 283 -14.24 5.75 5.44
N ALA A 284 -14.49 4.55 5.95
CA ALA A 284 -15.09 3.47 5.18
C ALA A 284 -16.63 3.54 5.15
N THR A 285 -17.26 4.11 6.19
CA THR A 285 -18.73 4.13 6.30
C THR A 285 -19.38 5.09 5.29
N LYS A 286 -20.56 4.68 4.79
CA LYS A 286 -21.50 5.53 4.04
C LYS A 286 -22.74 5.89 4.86
N ASP A 287 -22.86 5.32 6.05
CA ASP A 287 -23.98 5.54 6.95
C ASP A 287 -23.82 6.91 7.62
N ALA A 288 -24.79 7.80 7.39
CA ALA A 288 -24.75 9.17 7.90
C ALA A 288 -24.89 9.24 9.43
N GLU A 289 -25.63 8.32 10.05
CA GLU A 289 -25.81 8.28 11.51
C GLU A 289 -24.52 7.83 12.18
N VAL A 290 -23.86 6.81 11.64
CA VAL A 290 -22.53 6.37 12.11
C VAL A 290 -21.47 7.46 11.85
N ALA A 291 -21.56 8.16 10.72
CA ALA A 291 -20.65 9.24 10.38
C ALA A 291 -20.77 10.45 11.32
N ALA A 292 -21.97 10.74 11.83
CA ALA A 292 -22.23 11.86 12.73
C ALA A 292 -21.54 11.71 14.11
N VAL A 293 -21.20 10.49 14.52
CA VAL A 293 -20.56 10.22 15.81
C VAL A 293 -19.08 10.61 15.83
N THR A 294 -18.41 10.54 14.67
CA THR A 294 -16.97 10.76 14.55
C THR A 294 -16.66 11.66 13.35
N THR A 295 -16.28 12.90 13.62
CA THR A 295 -15.85 13.86 12.59
C THR A 295 -14.39 13.64 12.22
N LEU A 296 -14.09 13.58 10.92
CA LEU A 296 -12.70 13.58 10.44
C LEU A 296 -12.21 15.01 10.22
N THR A 297 -11.02 15.31 10.75
CA THR A 297 -10.36 16.61 10.57
C THR A 297 -9.22 16.45 9.57
N PRO A 298 -9.15 17.28 8.50
CA PRO A 298 -8.05 17.24 7.55
C PRO A 298 -6.84 18.06 8.04
N PHE A 299 -5.64 17.51 7.86
CA PHE A 299 -4.36 18.16 8.08
C PHE A 299 -3.48 18.02 6.84
N PHE A 300 -3.30 19.11 6.11
CA PHE A 300 -2.57 19.17 4.86
C PHE A 300 -1.07 19.35 5.11
N PHE A 301 -0.27 18.66 4.30
CA PHE A 301 1.19 18.69 4.40
C PHE A 301 1.88 19.03 3.08
N ASP A 302 1.13 19.22 2.00
CA ASP A 302 1.64 19.70 0.72
C ASP A 302 0.53 20.38 -0.13
N ALA A 303 0.92 21.27 -1.03
CA ALA A 303 0.07 21.90 -2.04
C ALA A 303 0.68 21.69 -3.42
N LEU A 304 -0.05 21.00 -4.29
CA LEU A 304 0.39 20.67 -5.65
C LEU A 304 -0.09 21.70 -6.68
N HIS A 305 -1.19 22.39 -6.38
CA HIS A 305 -1.76 23.46 -7.19
C HIS A 305 -2.54 24.45 -6.33
N VAL A 306 -2.37 25.75 -6.62
CA VAL A 306 -3.18 26.84 -6.05
C VAL A 306 -3.47 27.86 -7.16
N ASP A 307 -4.74 28.10 -7.46
CA ASP A 307 -5.26 29.15 -8.36
C ASP A 307 -4.45 29.37 -9.65
N GLY A 308 -4.34 28.32 -10.47
CA GLY A 308 -3.69 28.39 -11.79
C GLY A 308 -2.17 28.20 -11.75
N VAL A 309 -1.58 28.03 -10.57
CA VAL A 309 -0.15 27.77 -10.40
C VAL A 309 0.08 26.31 -10.01
N ASP A 310 0.68 25.55 -10.93
CA ASP A 310 1.20 24.21 -10.62
C ASP A 310 2.49 24.30 -9.82
N LEU A 311 2.54 23.62 -8.69
CA LEU A 311 3.62 23.70 -7.72
C LEU A 311 4.48 22.43 -7.66
N LEU A 312 4.14 21.39 -8.43
CA LEU A 312 4.80 20.08 -8.41
C LEU A 312 6.32 20.15 -8.56
N ASP A 313 6.79 20.99 -9.47
CA ASP A 313 8.21 21.15 -9.78
C ASP A 313 8.91 22.20 -8.88
N ALA A 314 8.14 22.90 -8.04
CA ALA A 314 8.68 23.90 -7.12
C ALA A 314 9.32 23.24 -5.87
N PRO A 315 10.35 23.87 -5.28
CA PRO A 315 10.91 23.48 -3.98
C PRO A 315 9.83 23.31 -2.91
N LEU A 316 9.98 22.34 -2.01
CA LEU A 316 9.01 22.07 -0.93
C LEU A 316 8.64 23.35 -0.16
N LEU A 317 9.60 24.17 0.24
CA LEU A 317 9.30 25.42 0.96
C LEU A 317 8.34 26.34 0.21
N ARG A 318 8.45 26.45 -1.13
CA ARG A 318 7.52 27.24 -1.93
C ARG A 318 6.10 26.67 -1.93
N ARG A 319 5.99 25.35 -1.93
CA ARG A 319 4.69 24.66 -1.84
C ARG A 319 4.07 24.86 -0.46
N LEU A 320 4.89 24.85 0.59
CA LEU A 320 4.46 25.10 1.95
C LEU A 320 4.02 26.55 2.17
N ASP A 321 4.73 27.53 1.62
CA ASP A 321 4.29 28.94 1.66
C ASP A 321 2.89 29.12 1.04
N ALA A 322 2.65 28.48 -0.11
CA ALA A 322 1.36 28.49 -0.79
C ALA A 322 0.29 27.75 0.05
N LEU A 323 0.64 26.61 0.63
CA LEU A 323 -0.24 25.84 1.50
C LEU A 323 -0.66 26.64 2.73
N ASP A 324 0.29 27.26 3.42
CA ASP A 324 0.07 27.99 4.68
C ASP A 324 -0.85 29.21 4.44
N THR A 325 -0.76 29.82 3.25
CA THR A 325 -1.63 30.92 2.81
C THR A 325 -3.10 30.50 2.68
N VAL A 326 -3.38 29.27 2.23
CA VAL A 326 -4.75 28.82 1.92
C VAL A 326 -5.37 27.89 2.96
N ALA A 327 -4.57 27.06 3.63
CA ALA A 327 -5.06 26.01 4.51
C ALA A 327 -5.05 26.40 6.01
N GLY A 328 -4.28 27.42 6.40
CA GLY A 328 -4.29 27.99 7.76
C GLY A 328 -4.22 26.94 8.87
N ALA A 329 -5.26 26.86 9.70
CA ALA A 329 -5.34 25.92 10.83
C ALA A 329 -5.39 24.44 10.44
N SER A 330 -5.67 24.13 9.16
CA SER A 330 -5.71 22.77 8.63
C SER A 330 -4.34 22.30 8.14
N VAL A 331 -3.24 22.98 8.45
CA VAL A 331 -1.88 22.55 8.11
C VAL A 331 -1.32 21.65 9.21
N VAL A 332 -0.56 20.62 8.82
CA VAL A 332 0.17 19.78 9.78
C VAL A 332 1.21 20.60 10.55
N HIS A 333 1.36 20.34 11.85
CA HIS A 333 2.47 20.90 12.61
C HIS A 333 3.82 20.50 11.99
N ARG A 334 4.71 21.48 11.83
CA ARG A 334 6.02 21.29 11.21
C ARG A 334 7.10 22.11 11.90
N LEU A 335 8.33 21.62 11.79
CA LEU A 335 9.56 22.34 12.10
C LEU A 335 10.39 22.48 10.81
N VAL A 336 10.90 23.67 10.52
CA VAL A 336 11.92 23.88 9.48
C VAL A 336 13.24 24.13 10.19
N THR A 337 14.25 23.30 9.94
CA THR A 337 15.52 23.39 10.66
C THR A 337 16.70 22.91 9.82
N SER A 338 17.89 23.39 10.16
CA SER A 338 19.18 22.87 9.69
C SER A 338 20.00 22.24 10.83
N ASP A 339 19.38 22.05 12.01
CA ASP A 339 19.98 21.39 13.17
C ASP A 339 19.29 20.05 13.45
N VAL A 340 20.06 18.96 13.40
CA VAL A 340 19.58 17.61 13.71
C VAL A 340 19.08 17.50 15.15
N THR A 341 19.61 18.31 16.06
CA THR A 341 19.22 18.32 17.48
C THR A 341 17.78 18.81 17.64
N GLU A 342 17.42 19.92 16.99
CA GLU A 342 16.03 20.41 16.97
C GLU A 342 15.07 19.39 16.34
N ALA A 343 15.50 18.69 15.29
CA ALA A 343 14.72 17.62 14.68
C ALA A 343 14.49 16.42 15.62
N ARG A 344 15.49 16.04 16.43
CA ARG A 344 15.36 14.99 17.45
C ARG A 344 14.40 15.42 18.56
N ASP A 345 14.53 16.64 19.05
CA ASP A 345 13.66 17.18 20.10
C ASP A 345 12.21 17.28 19.63
N TYR A 346 12.01 17.74 18.38
CA TYR A 346 10.70 17.76 17.75
C TYR A 346 10.11 16.35 17.60
N PHE A 347 10.90 15.37 17.14
CA PHE A 347 10.46 13.97 17.07
C PHE A 347 10.02 13.44 18.44
N ALA A 348 10.81 13.69 19.50
CA ALA A 348 10.46 13.27 20.86
C ALA A 348 9.16 13.92 21.35
N ALA A 349 8.98 15.22 21.10
CA ALA A 349 7.76 15.96 21.46
C ALA A 349 6.52 15.43 20.72
N VAL A 350 6.65 15.16 19.42
CA VAL A 350 5.56 14.63 18.57
C VAL A 350 5.13 13.23 19.03
N VAL A 351 6.10 12.35 19.35
CA VAL A 351 5.80 11.03 19.91
C VAL A 351 5.14 11.14 21.30
N ALA A 352 5.62 12.02 22.17
CA ALA A 352 5.02 12.26 23.49
C ALA A 352 3.59 12.82 23.40
N ALA A 353 3.27 13.57 22.35
CA ALA A 353 1.92 14.04 22.06
C ALA A 353 0.96 12.92 21.61
N GLY A 354 1.48 11.73 21.27
CA GLY A 354 0.72 10.56 20.84
C GLY A 354 0.65 10.37 19.33
N GLN A 355 1.46 11.10 18.55
CA GLN A 355 1.55 10.93 17.11
C GLN A 355 2.51 9.78 16.74
N GLU A 356 2.46 9.33 15.49
CA GLU A 356 3.18 8.12 15.02
C GLU A 356 4.69 8.34 14.85
N GLY A 357 5.16 9.59 14.83
CA GLY A 357 6.54 9.97 14.59
C GLY A 357 6.63 11.21 13.72
N VAL A 358 7.63 11.28 12.84
CA VAL A 358 7.83 12.43 11.92
C VAL A 358 8.08 11.98 10.48
N VAL A 359 7.85 12.89 9.54
CA VAL A 359 8.33 12.78 8.16
C VAL A 359 9.31 13.92 7.93
N ILE A 360 10.59 13.58 7.74
CA ILE A 360 11.66 14.52 7.43
C ILE A 360 11.76 14.63 5.91
N LYS A 361 11.71 15.86 5.41
CA LYS A 361 11.64 16.18 3.99
C LYS A 361 12.77 17.13 3.61
N ALA A 362 13.44 16.88 2.49
CA ALA A 362 14.36 17.86 1.90
C ALA A 362 13.58 19.13 1.50
N ALA A 363 14.04 20.30 1.96
CA ALA A 363 13.32 21.56 1.81
C ALA A 363 13.30 22.09 0.36
N ASP A 364 14.26 21.68 -0.46
CA ASP A 364 14.44 22.11 -1.85
C ASP A 364 13.87 21.11 -2.87
N ALA A 365 13.39 19.95 -2.42
CA ALA A 365 12.95 18.89 -3.31
C ALA A 365 11.59 19.16 -3.97
N PRO A 366 11.41 18.81 -5.25
CA PRO A 366 10.11 18.83 -5.92
C PRO A 366 9.21 17.71 -5.41
N TYR A 367 7.95 17.69 -5.83
CA TYR A 367 7.01 16.62 -5.54
C TYR A 367 7.19 15.45 -6.54
N GLU A 368 7.79 14.35 -6.08
CA GLU A 368 7.99 13.12 -6.88
C GLU A 368 6.88 12.08 -6.64
N ALA A 369 5.68 12.35 -7.15
CA ALA A 369 4.55 11.42 -7.06
C ALA A 369 4.85 10.01 -7.60
N GLY A 370 4.23 9.00 -6.97
CA GLY A 370 4.32 7.60 -7.42
C GLY A 370 5.69 6.95 -7.18
N ARG A 371 6.69 7.71 -6.71
CA ARG A 371 8.01 7.21 -6.32
C ARG A 371 8.13 7.18 -4.81
N ARG A 372 8.89 6.20 -4.32
CA ARG A 372 9.52 6.27 -3.01
C ARG A 372 10.84 7.02 -3.15
N GLY A 373 10.76 8.34 -3.31
CA GLY A 373 11.93 9.22 -3.44
C GLY A 373 12.75 9.28 -2.15
N ALA A 374 14.04 9.62 -2.25
CA ALA A 374 14.89 9.81 -1.07
C ALA A 374 14.55 11.10 -0.30
N ALA A 375 13.84 12.04 -0.94
CA ALA A 375 13.54 13.35 -0.38
C ALA A 375 12.57 13.32 0.81
N TRP A 376 11.75 12.29 0.97
CA TRP A 376 10.84 12.13 2.11
C TRP A 376 11.21 10.87 2.88
N ILE A 377 11.52 11.00 4.17
CA ILE A 377 11.93 9.89 5.03
C ILE A 377 11.11 9.94 6.31
N LYS A 378 10.33 8.88 6.56
CA LYS A 378 9.58 8.75 7.81
C LYS A 378 10.45 8.09 8.88
N VAL A 379 10.33 8.62 10.08
CA VAL A 379 10.95 8.11 11.30
C VAL A 379 9.84 7.86 12.31
N LYS A 380 9.81 6.65 12.86
CA LYS A 380 8.85 6.24 13.89
C LYS A 380 9.62 5.77 15.12
N PRO A 381 9.04 5.85 16.33
CA PRO A 381 9.64 5.20 17.48
C PRO A 381 9.75 3.70 17.19
N ARG A 382 10.92 3.14 17.45
CA ARG A 382 11.16 1.71 17.34
C ARG A 382 10.85 1.09 18.69
N HIS A 383 9.74 0.37 18.77
CA HIS A 383 9.45 -0.48 19.92
C HIS A 383 9.87 -1.91 19.59
N THR A 384 10.65 -2.49 20.49
CA THR A 384 11.01 -3.91 20.43
C THR A 384 10.54 -4.63 21.68
N LEU A 385 10.21 -5.90 21.50
CA LEU A 385 9.95 -6.85 22.57
C LEU A 385 10.78 -8.10 22.30
N ASP A 386 11.34 -8.68 23.34
CA ASP A 386 11.95 -10.00 23.30
C ASP A 386 10.88 -11.04 23.64
N LEU A 387 10.49 -11.84 22.65
CA LEU A 387 9.37 -12.79 22.74
C LEU A 387 9.84 -14.21 22.47
N VAL A 388 9.10 -15.19 22.96
CA VAL A 388 9.40 -16.61 22.76
C VAL A 388 8.65 -17.15 21.55
N VAL A 389 9.30 -17.98 20.75
CA VAL A 389 8.65 -18.69 19.65
C VAL A 389 7.92 -19.92 20.21
N LEU A 390 6.60 -19.95 20.05
CA LEU A 390 5.74 -21.02 20.58
C LEU A 390 5.44 -22.11 19.54
N ALA A 391 5.34 -21.72 18.28
CA ALA A 391 5.05 -22.59 17.15
C ALA A 391 5.45 -21.89 15.83
N VAL A 392 5.52 -22.65 14.74
CA VAL A 392 5.89 -22.12 13.42
C VAL A 392 5.02 -22.75 12.33
N GLU A 393 4.37 -21.92 11.51
CA GLU A 393 3.59 -22.41 10.35
C GLU A 393 4.48 -22.61 9.13
N ARG A 394 4.14 -23.61 8.31
CA ARG A 394 4.81 -23.85 7.03
C ARG A 394 4.62 -22.68 6.06
N GLY A 395 5.66 -22.43 5.27
CA GLY A 395 5.64 -21.42 4.24
C GLY A 395 4.75 -21.81 3.05
N SER A 396 4.12 -20.81 2.43
CA SER A 396 3.35 -20.94 1.19
C SER A 396 4.02 -20.24 0.01
N GLY A 397 3.63 -20.61 -1.21
CA GLY A 397 4.21 -20.09 -2.45
C GLY A 397 5.72 -20.28 -2.49
N ARG A 398 6.47 -19.18 -2.66
CA ARG A 398 7.95 -19.20 -2.74
C ARG A 398 8.69 -19.77 -1.51
N ARG A 399 7.98 -20.02 -0.40
CA ARG A 399 8.55 -20.56 0.86
C ARG A 399 8.03 -21.97 1.16
N GLN A 400 7.36 -22.63 0.21
CA GLN A 400 6.99 -24.03 0.37
C GLN A 400 8.21 -24.88 0.73
N GLY A 401 8.05 -25.78 1.69
CA GLY A 401 9.13 -26.60 2.25
C GLY A 401 9.89 -25.99 3.43
N LEU A 402 9.68 -24.70 3.74
CA LEU A 402 10.30 -24.00 4.87
C LEU A 402 9.32 -23.81 6.03
N LEU A 403 9.84 -23.68 7.26
CA LEU A 403 9.09 -23.13 8.39
C LEU A 403 9.23 -21.61 8.35
N SER A 404 8.11 -20.87 8.44
CA SER A 404 8.14 -19.44 8.10
C SER A 404 7.40 -18.51 9.06
N ASN A 405 6.14 -18.77 9.38
CA ASN A 405 5.36 -17.87 10.24
C ASN A 405 5.55 -18.26 11.70
N ILE A 406 6.37 -17.54 12.47
CA ILE A 406 6.56 -17.80 13.90
C ILE A 406 5.40 -17.25 14.73
N HIS A 407 4.96 -18.00 15.73
CA HIS A 407 3.99 -17.60 16.74
C HIS A 407 4.73 -17.00 17.94
N LEU A 408 4.39 -15.77 18.30
CA LEU A 408 5.12 -14.97 19.28
C LEU A 408 4.41 -14.98 20.63
N GLY A 409 5.10 -15.40 21.68
CA GLY A 409 4.60 -15.46 23.05
C GLY A 409 5.33 -14.49 23.98
N ALA A 410 4.57 -13.76 24.80
CA ALA A 410 5.10 -13.07 25.98
C ALA A 410 4.93 -13.95 27.22
N ARG A 411 5.80 -13.78 28.21
CA ARG A 411 5.70 -14.52 29.48
C ARG A 411 4.46 -14.11 30.26
N ASP A 412 3.73 -15.09 30.79
CA ASP A 412 2.55 -14.90 31.64
C ASP A 412 2.51 -15.98 32.73
N GLY A 413 2.79 -15.60 33.97
CA GLY A 413 3.06 -16.55 35.05
C GLY A 413 4.18 -17.52 34.69
N ASP A 414 3.91 -18.82 34.84
CA ASP A 414 4.83 -19.92 34.48
C ASP A 414 4.74 -20.32 32.99
N GLY A 415 3.88 -19.66 32.22
CA GLY A 415 3.61 -19.97 30.82
C GLY A 415 3.85 -18.80 29.88
N PHE A 416 3.27 -18.91 28.68
CA PHE A 416 3.35 -17.90 27.65
C PHE A 416 1.99 -17.63 27.05
N VAL A 417 1.74 -16.36 26.73
CA VAL A 417 0.53 -15.90 26.04
C VAL A 417 0.88 -15.39 24.66
N MET A 418 0.19 -15.93 23.66
CA MET A 418 0.42 -15.56 22.26
C MET A 418 -0.05 -14.12 21.98
N LEU A 419 0.79 -13.35 21.29
CA LEU A 419 0.55 -11.96 20.90
C LEU A 419 0.45 -11.75 19.38
N GLY A 420 0.63 -12.81 18.60
CA GLY A 420 0.54 -12.73 17.15
C GLY A 420 1.47 -13.69 16.45
N LYS A 421 1.57 -13.52 15.13
CA LYS A 421 2.49 -14.26 14.28
C LYS A 421 3.12 -13.36 13.23
N THR A 422 4.35 -13.67 12.82
CA THR A 422 5.04 -12.94 11.75
C THR A 422 6.01 -13.80 10.96
N PHE A 423 6.32 -13.34 9.76
CA PHE A 423 7.43 -13.82 8.91
C PHE A 423 8.25 -12.67 8.33
N LYS A 424 7.92 -11.43 8.70
CA LYS A 424 8.55 -10.23 8.14
C LYS A 424 9.87 -9.96 8.85
N GLY A 425 10.84 -9.40 8.12
CA GLY A 425 12.16 -9.05 8.68
C GLY A 425 13.20 -10.16 8.60
N MET A 426 12.86 -11.33 8.06
CA MET A 426 13.80 -12.44 7.88
C MET A 426 14.46 -12.39 6.50
N THR A 427 15.76 -12.67 6.45
CA THR A 427 16.48 -12.99 5.21
C THR A 427 16.23 -14.45 4.79
N ASP A 428 16.59 -14.81 3.56
CA ASP A 428 16.49 -16.20 3.10
C ASP A 428 17.39 -17.12 3.94
N GLU A 429 18.56 -16.63 4.36
CA GLU A 429 19.47 -17.33 5.27
C GLU A 429 18.84 -17.57 6.66
N MET A 430 18.21 -16.54 7.24
CA MET A 430 17.49 -16.68 8.50
C MET A 430 16.34 -17.69 8.41
N LEU A 431 15.62 -17.73 7.28
CA LEU A 431 14.53 -18.68 7.06
C LEU A 431 15.04 -20.13 6.97
N ALA A 432 16.18 -20.34 6.32
CA ALA A 432 16.83 -21.66 6.25
C ALA A 432 17.26 -22.11 7.65
N TRP A 433 18.00 -21.25 8.37
CA TRP A 433 18.44 -21.52 9.73
C TRP A 433 17.28 -21.82 10.68
N GLN A 434 16.21 -21.00 10.68
CA GLN A 434 15.09 -21.24 11.58
C GLN A 434 14.39 -22.57 11.27
N THR A 435 14.34 -22.96 10.00
CA THR A 435 13.70 -24.21 9.59
C THR A 435 14.43 -25.41 10.19
N GLU A 436 15.76 -25.38 10.24
CA GLU A 436 16.57 -26.39 10.90
C GLU A 436 16.37 -26.32 12.42
N ARG A 437 16.54 -25.14 13.02
CA ARG A 437 16.41 -24.94 14.46
C ARG A 437 15.06 -25.39 15.03
N PHE A 438 13.96 -25.05 14.37
CA PHE A 438 12.63 -25.39 14.87
C PHE A 438 12.24 -26.85 14.64
N ARG A 439 12.91 -27.57 13.75
CA ARG A 439 12.81 -29.03 13.69
C ARG A 439 13.47 -29.69 14.90
N GLU A 440 14.58 -29.14 15.42
CA GLU A 440 15.22 -29.63 16.65
C GLU A 440 14.36 -29.37 17.90
N LEU A 441 13.65 -28.25 17.90
CA LEU A 441 12.75 -27.85 18.99
C LEU A 441 11.34 -28.45 18.86
N GLN A 442 11.05 -29.21 17.80
CA GLN A 442 9.71 -29.73 17.54
C GLN A 442 9.20 -30.61 18.69
N VAL A 443 7.93 -30.38 19.05
CA VAL A 443 7.14 -31.16 20.01
C VAL A 443 6.03 -31.90 19.29
N SER A 444 5.33 -31.23 18.36
CA SER A 444 4.27 -31.81 17.53
C SER A 444 4.18 -31.11 16.18
N ASP A 445 3.56 -31.76 15.21
CA ASP A 445 3.39 -31.30 13.83
C ASP A 445 2.03 -31.78 13.32
N ASP A 446 1.16 -30.85 12.93
CA ASP A 446 -0.19 -31.11 12.41
C ASP A 446 -0.30 -30.91 10.89
N ASP A 447 0.83 -31.04 10.19
CA ASP A 447 1.06 -30.75 8.77
C ASP A 447 1.02 -29.26 8.40
N TRP A 448 0.42 -28.40 9.21
CA TRP A 448 0.33 -26.96 8.96
C TRP A 448 1.19 -26.13 9.92
N VAL A 449 1.18 -26.49 11.20
CA VAL A 449 1.83 -25.82 12.33
C VAL A 449 2.72 -26.83 13.04
N VAL A 450 3.99 -26.44 13.23
CA VAL A 450 4.93 -27.16 14.09
C VAL A 450 4.95 -26.49 15.44
N THR A 451 4.47 -27.17 16.48
CA THR A 451 4.60 -26.68 17.87
C THR A 451 6.02 -26.98 18.34
N VAL A 452 6.67 -25.99 18.96
CA VAL A 452 8.07 -26.09 19.39
C VAL A 452 8.19 -25.92 20.89
N ARG A 453 9.28 -26.44 21.48
CA ARG A 453 9.64 -26.13 22.87
C ARG A 453 9.87 -24.62 22.97
N PRO A 454 9.27 -23.93 23.96
CA PRO A 454 9.32 -22.48 24.09
C PRO A 454 10.68 -22.03 24.65
N GLU A 455 11.73 -22.23 23.87
CA GLU A 455 13.13 -21.96 24.24
C GLU A 455 13.70 -20.78 23.46
N GLN A 456 13.37 -20.69 22.17
CA GLN A 456 13.97 -19.71 21.27
C GLN A 456 13.36 -18.32 21.51
N VAL A 457 14.20 -17.38 21.97
CA VAL A 457 13.84 -15.96 22.07
C VAL A 457 14.15 -15.24 20.77
N VAL A 458 13.28 -14.31 20.40
CA VAL A 458 13.39 -13.49 19.21
C VAL A 458 13.06 -12.03 19.56
N GLU A 459 13.88 -11.11 19.09
CA GLU A 459 13.64 -9.68 19.20
C GLU A 459 12.70 -9.24 18.08
N ILE A 460 11.55 -8.68 18.45
CA ILE A 460 10.47 -8.30 17.54
C ILE A 460 10.27 -6.81 17.60
N ALA A 461 10.50 -6.14 16.47
CA ALA A 461 10.05 -4.77 16.27
C ALA A 461 8.58 -4.74 15.87
N PHE A 462 7.82 -3.76 16.35
CA PHE A 462 6.41 -3.60 16.01
C PHE A 462 6.04 -2.12 15.93
N ASP A 463 5.03 -1.80 15.12
CA ASP A 463 4.58 -0.42 14.90
C ASP A 463 3.55 0.02 15.96
N GLY A 464 2.95 -0.92 16.68
CA GLY A 464 1.99 -0.62 17.75
C GLY A 464 1.25 -1.86 18.25
N LEU A 465 0.34 -1.66 19.22
CA LEU A 465 -0.51 -2.69 19.81
C LEU A 465 -1.97 -2.46 19.43
N GLN A 466 -2.76 -3.52 19.38
CA GLN A 466 -4.21 -3.43 19.19
C GLN A 466 -4.93 -4.45 20.06
N THR A 467 -6.17 -4.15 20.45
CA THR A 467 -7.06 -5.11 21.08
C THR A 467 -7.42 -6.23 20.10
N SER A 468 -7.52 -7.46 20.60
CA SER A 468 -7.79 -8.64 19.78
C SER A 468 -8.58 -9.68 20.57
N THR A 469 -9.74 -10.06 20.06
CA THR A 469 -10.52 -11.19 20.59
C THR A 469 -9.96 -12.55 20.16
N ARG A 470 -9.03 -12.56 19.19
CA ARG A 470 -8.42 -13.78 18.65
C ARG A 470 -7.33 -14.37 19.54
N TYR A 471 -6.64 -13.52 20.31
CA TYR A 471 -5.50 -13.94 21.10
C TYR A 471 -5.85 -13.94 22.59
N PRO A 472 -5.45 -14.96 23.37
CA PRO A 472 -5.85 -15.08 24.78
C PRO A 472 -5.46 -13.87 25.64
N GLY A 473 -4.37 -13.18 25.29
CA GLY A 473 -3.91 -11.98 25.99
C GLY A 473 -4.73 -10.71 25.72
N GLY A 474 -5.76 -10.79 24.87
CA GLY A 474 -6.60 -9.65 24.47
C GLY A 474 -5.89 -8.63 23.57
N LEU A 475 -4.66 -8.91 23.15
CA LEU A 475 -3.78 -7.99 22.44
C LEU A 475 -3.12 -8.66 21.23
N ALA A 476 -2.78 -7.85 20.24
CA ALA A 476 -1.98 -8.26 19.09
C ALA A 476 -0.91 -7.22 18.71
N LEU A 477 0.25 -7.70 18.28
CA LEU A 477 1.31 -6.84 17.71
C LEU A 477 0.94 -6.42 16.29
N ARG A 478 0.94 -5.10 16.00
CA ARG A 478 0.77 -4.55 14.65
C ARG A 478 2.12 -4.48 13.93
N PHE A 479 2.15 -4.98 12.70
CA PHE A 479 3.32 -4.96 11.82
C PHE A 479 4.60 -5.56 12.43
N ALA A 480 4.47 -6.59 13.28
CA ALA A 480 5.58 -7.31 13.88
C ALA A 480 6.62 -7.75 12.83
N ARG A 481 7.90 -7.54 13.12
CA ARG A 481 9.05 -7.89 12.28
C ARG A 481 10.16 -8.46 13.15
N VAL A 482 10.76 -9.55 12.69
CA VAL A 482 11.97 -10.09 13.31
C VAL A 482 13.10 -9.09 13.11
N VAL A 483 13.74 -8.71 14.20
CA VAL A 483 15.01 -7.96 14.21
C VAL A 483 16.16 -8.97 14.16
N ARG A 484 16.18 -9.89 15.12
CA ARG A 484 17.17 -10.96 15.26
C ARG A 484 16.69 -12.04 16.23
N TYR A 485 17.30 -13.22 16.16
CA TYR A 485 17.19 -14.20 17.24
C TYR A 485 18.12 -13.80 18.39
N ARG A 486 17.70 -14.09 19.62
CA ARG A 486 18.37 -13.69 20.86
C ARG A 486 19.04 -14.90 21.49
N ASP A 487 20.22 -15.22 20.99
CA ASP A 487 21.05 -16.30 21.54
C ASP A 487 21.61 -15.94 22.92
N ASP A 488 21.53 -14.65 23.28
CA ASP A 488 21.93 -14.07 24.55
C ASP A 488 20.80 -14.05 25.61
N LYS A 489 19.59 -14.52 25.28
CA LYS A 489 18.46 -14.55 26.22
C LYS A 489 17.78 -15.91 26.27
N THR A 490 17.42 -16.31 27.48
CA THR A 490 16.57 -17.48 27.75
C THR A 490 15.10 -17.11 27.69
N ALA A 491 14.22 -18.09 27.54
CA ALA A 491 12.77 -17.89 27.57
C ALA A 491 12.27 -17.25 28.89
N ALA A 492 12.99 -17.47 30.00
CA ALA A 492 12.71 -16.84 31.28
C ALA A 492 13.02 -15.33 31.29
N GLU A 493 13.83 -14.82 30.35
CA GLU A 493 14.20 -13.41 30.22
C GLU A 493 13.40 -12.67 29.14
N ALA A 494 12.45 -13.35 28.51
CA ALA A 494 11.51 -12.76 27.58
C ALA A 494 10.58 -11.75 28.28
N ASP A 495 10.10 -10.78 27.52
CA ASP A 495 9.18 -9.77 28.00
C ASP A 495 7.84 -10.37 28.44
N THR A 496 7.24 -9.76 29.45
CA THR A 496 5.98 -10.22 30.05
C THR A 496 4.77 -9.58 29.41
N ILE A 497 3.60 -10.21 29.54
CA ILE A 497 2.33 -9.59 29.14
C ILE A 497 2.07 -8.26 29.87
N VAL A 498 2.60 -8.09 31.09
CA VAL A 498 2.52 -6.82 31.84
C VAL A 498 3.35 -5.74 31.16
N THR A 499 4.58 -6.06 30.72
CA THR A 499 5.43 -5.16 29.92
C THR A 499 4.69 -4.72 28.65
N VAL A 500 4.05 -5.67 27.96
CA VAL A 500 3.30 -5.38 26.73
C VAL A 500 2.10 -4.48 26.99
N ARG A 501 1.34 -4.70 28.07
CA ARG A 501 0.19 -3.85 28.43
C ARG A 501 0.62 -2.43 28.79
N ALA A 502 1.74 -2.28 29.50
CA ALA A 502 2.32 -0.97 29.82
C ALA A 502 2.66 -0.17 28.55
N LEU A 503 3.19 -0.84 27.52
CA LEU A 503 3.47 -0.22 26.22
C LEU A 503 2.20 0.20 25.45
N ALA A 504 1.05 -0.44 25.72
CA ALA A 504 -0.23 -0.06 25.12
C ALA A 504 -0.92 1.12 25.83
N GLY A 505 -0.37 1.61 26.95
CA GLY A 505 -1.08 2.54 27.83
C GLY A 505 -2.33 1.95 28.49
N LEU A 506 -2.50 0.63 28.41
CA LEU A 506 -3.59 -0.12 29.03
C LEU A 506 -3.13 -0.52 30.44
N ARG A 507 -3.58 0.23 31.44
CA ARG A 507 -3.42 -0.16 32.86
C ARG A 507 -4.33 -1.33 33.19
#